data_AF-A0A948UCP1-F1
#
_entry.id   AF-A0A948UCP1-F1
#
_cell.length_a   1.000
_cell.length_b   1.000
_cell.length_c   1.000
_cell.angle_alpha   90.00
_cell.angle_beta   90.00
_cell.angle_gamma   90.00
#
_symmetry.space_group_name_H-M   'P 1'
#
loop_
_entity.id
_entity.type
_entity.pdbx_description
1 polymer ?
#
loop_
_entity_poly.entity_id
_entity_poly.type
_entity_poly.pdbx_seq_one_letter_code
_entity_poly.pdbx_strand_id
1 'polypeptide(L)'
;MASGLALAGQASAATGFGLLPAAFATAISLPAQPGCAGAGPATGQLAARASPFSKASAILGGEPSQLERIMRQQASAASAGLAPAPASPSGPAAGPTGCSGSAQFTFSQPAITRMAPGLALPRPARTVGPDDFLSSRRLPVSHTSFDAQWARVSGAALPGGLVRGLPLGSENGGQLARIKAVNVWANGRIRYAEDRDLYRKADFWADARTTLRRRAGDCEDIAILKMQLLAAAGVPRDAMFLTIARDLARNADHALLVVRDGSTFWLLDNATNTLVDANAAIDYRPIMSFNQQGKWLHGY
;
A
#
# COMPACT_ATOMS: atom_id res chain seq x y z
N MET A 1 -48.43 -52.92 -34.28
CA MET A 1 -47.91 -52.42 -35.56
C MET A 1 -46.60 -51.70 -35.21
N ALA A 2 -45.43 -52.35 -35.38
CA ALA A 2 -44.61 -52.36 -36.61
C ALA A 2 -44.02 -50.96 -36.94
N SER A 3 -42.75 -50.71 -37.27
CA SER A 3 -41.45 -51.45 -37.26
C SER A 3 -40.31 -50.38 -37.43
N GLY A 4 -39.00 -50.62 -37.25
CA GLY A 4 -38.22 -51.78 -36.77
C GLY A 4 -36.76 -51.76 -37.29
N LEU A 5 -35.80 -52.33 -36.53
CA LEU A 5 -34.34 -52.51 -36.82
C LEU A 5 -33.47 -51.21 -36.82
N ALA A 6 -32.28 -51.10 -36.20
CA ALA A 6 -31.16 -52.00 -35.82
C ALA A 6 -30.07 -52.21 -36.90
N LEU A 7 -28.81 -51.87 -36.56
CA LEU A 7 -27.60 -52.60 -36.99
C LEU A 7 -26.38 -52.25 -36.11
N ALA A 8 -25.40 -53.17 -36.05
CA ALA A 8 -24.29 -53.17 -35.11
C ALA A 8 -22.91 -53.18 -35.81
N GLY A 9 -21.83 -52.97 -35.04
CA GLY A 9 -20.43 -53.17 -35.48
C GLY A 9 -19.50 -53.32 -34.27
N GLN A 10 -18.57 -54.28 -34.29
CA GLN A 10 -17.76 -54.71 -33.14
C GLN A 10 -16.24 -54.62 -33.39
N ALA A 11 -15.48 -54.58 -32.29
CA ALA A 11 -14.08 -55.07 -32.14
C ALA A 11 -12.97 -54.36 -32.97
N SER A 12 -11.67 -54.52 -32.69
CA SER A 12 -10.96 -55.37 -31.73
C SER A 12 -9.66 -54.71 -31.18
N ALA A 13 -8.98 -55.38 -30.25
CA ALA A 13 -7.81 -54.89 -29.51
C ALA A 13 -6.45 -55.13 -30.23
N ALA A 14 -5.39 -54.45 -29.73
CA ALA A 14 -4.01 -54.91 -29.89
C ALA A 14 -3.14 -54.51 -28.67
N THR A 15 -2.49 -55.52 -28.08
CA THR A 15 -1.53 -55.43 -26.97
C THR A 15 -0.09 -55.22 -27.45
N GLY A 16 0.77 -54.59 -26.64
CA GLY A 16 2.22 -54.54 -26.86
C GLY A 16 3.01 -54.40 -25.55
N PHE A 17 3.77 -55.42 -25.19
CA PHE A 17 4.60 -55.51 -23.97
C PHE A 17 6.07 -55.75 -24.36
N GLY A 18 7.01 -55.19 -23.60
CA GLY A 18 8.47 -55.47 -23.72
C GLY A 18 9.29 -54.30 -23.18
N LEU A 19 9.90 -54.34 -22.00
CA LEU A 19 11.01 -55.16 -21.47
C LEU A 19 12.44 -54.69 -21.88
N LEU A 20 13.24 -54.54 -20.82
CA LEU A 20 14.67 -54.21 -20.64
C LEU A 20 15.63 -55.25 -21.33
N PRO A 21 17.00 -55.15 -21.31
CA PRO A 21 17.86 -54.51 -20.29
C PRO A 21 19.27 -53.98 -20.71
N ALA A 22 20.09 -53.65 -19.68
CA ALA A 22 21.57 -53.58 -19.60
C ALA A 22 22.33 -52.53 -20.47
N ALA A 23 23.12 -51.60 -19.94
CA ALA A 23 24.20 -51.60 -18.92
C ALA A 23 25.58 -52.05 -19.44
N PHE A 24 26.53 -51.12 -19.50
CA PHE A 24 27.98 -51.37 -19.37
C PHE A 24 28.64 -50.16 -18.70
N ALA A 25 29.69 -50.43 -17.92
CA ALA A 25 30.43 -49.45 -17.14
C ALA A 25 31.93 -49.52 -17.47
N THR A 26 32.65 -48.44 -17.21
CA THR A 26 34.06 -48.48 -16.76
C THR A 26 34.41 -47.17 -16.04
N ALA A 27 35.28 -47.27 -15.04
CA ALA A 27 35.73 -46.14 -14.21
C ALA A 27 37.26 -46.07 -14.20
N ILE A 28 37.81 -44.87 -13.99
CA ILE A 28 39.22 -44.66 -13.62
C ILE A 28 39.27 -43.58 -12.52
N SER A 29 40.24 -43.71 -11.61
CA SER A 29 40.20 -43.18 -10.24
C SER A 29 41.10 -41.96 -9.97
N LEU A 30 40.68 -41.14 -8.99
CA LEU A 30 41.43 -40.54 -7.83
C LEU A 30 42.96 -40.26 -7.93
N PRO A 31 43.48 -39.16 -7.33
CA PRO A 31 43.42 -38.99 -5.87
C PRO A 31 43.17 -37.57 -5.32
N ALA A 32 43.07 -37.47 -3.99
CA ALA A 32 42.83 -36.26 -3.19
C ALA A 32 44.10 -35.72 -2.52
N GLN A 33 44.06 -34.47 -2.01
CA GLN A 33 44.47 -34.04 -0.65
C GLN A 33 44.26 -32.50 -0.49
N PRO A 34 44.28 -31.93 0.74
CA PRO A 34 43.54 -30.69 1.05
C PRO A 34 44.36 -29.39 1.08
N GLY A 35 43.66 -28.26 0.97
CA GLY A 35 44.19 -26.92 1.26
C GLY A 35 43.31 -26.19 2.28
N CYS A 36 43.90 -25.78 3.41
CA CYS A 36 43.21 -25.01 4.45
C CYS A 36 42.86 -23.60 3.97
N ALA A 37 41.62 -23.16 4.19
CA ALA A 37 41.23 -21.75 4.15
C ALA A 37 40.34 -21.44 5.37
N GLY A 38 40.66 -20.35 6.07
CA GLY A 38 40.16 -20.10 7.42
C GLY A 38 38.70 -19.64 7.50
N ALA A 39 38.09 -19.88 8.66
CA ALA A 39 36.79 -19.32 9.01
C ALA A 39 36.89 -17.79 9.22
N GLY A 40 36.10 -17.03 8.48
CA GLY A 40 35.74 -15.64 8.78
C GLY A 40 34.25 -15.57 9.14
N PRO A 41 33.82 -14.67 10.05
CA PRO A 41 32.48 -14.72 10.61
C PRO A 41 31.41 -14.40 9.56
N ALA A 42 30.46 -15.31 9.38
CA ALA A 42 29.25 -15.05 8.62
C ALA A 42 28.38 -14.03 9.38
N THR A 43 28.46 -12.76 8.99
CA THR A 43 27.52 -11.70 9.42
C THR A 43 26.15 -11.91 8.77
N GLY A 44 25.47 -12.96 9.19
CA GLY A 44 24.06 -13.18 8.89
C GLY A 44 23.21 -12.16 9.65
N GLN A 45 22.94 -11.01 9.03
CA GLN A 45 21.97 -10.05 9.56
C GLN A 45 21.08 -9.45 8.48
N LEU A 46 19.98 -10.18 8.26
CA LEU A 46 18.65 -9.66 7.97
C LEU A 46 18.62 -8.50 6.96
N ALA A 47 18.64 -8.87 5.68
CA ALA A 47 18.01 -8.03 4.66
C ALA A 47 16.56 -7.76 5.09
N ALA A 48 16.29 -6.54 5.55
CA ALA A 48 14.94 -6.10 5.82
C ALA A 48 14.14 -6.27 4.52
N ARG A 49 13.15 -7.17 4.54
CA ARG A 49 12.19 -7.32 3.43
C ARG A 49 11.46 -5.99 3.30
N ALA A 50 11.95 -5.14 2.39
CA ALA A 50 11.21 -3.97 1.95
C ALA A 50 9.85 -4.47 1.47
N SER A 51 8.78 -3.99 2.11
CA SER A 51 7.41 -4.34 1.71
C SER A 51 7.22 -3.90 0.26
N PRO A 52 6.94 -4.82 -0.67
CA PRO A 52 6.79 -4.43 -2.06
C PRO A 52 5.50 -3.61 -2.20
N PHE A 53 5.64 -2.42 -2.79
CA PHE A 53 4.56 -1.48 -3.15
C PHE A 53 3.88 -0.73 -1.99
N SER A 54 4.53 0.35 -1.52
CA SER A 54 3.82 1.44 -0.84
C SER A 54 3.04 2.29 -1.84
N LYS A 55 1.92 2.90 -1.44
CA LYS A 55 1.13 3.83 -2.27
C LYS A 55 1.98 4.97 -2.85
N ALA A 56 3.00 5.43 -2.13
CA ALA A 56 3.97 6.41 -2.63
C ALA A 56 4.65 5.95 -3.94
N SER A 57 5.11 4.70 -4.01
CA SER A 57 5.69 4.12 -5.25
C SER A 57 4.68 3.97 -6.40
N ALA A 58 3.39 3.77 -6.08
CA ALA A 58 2.31 3.67 -7.08
C ALA A 58 1.83 5.04 -7.59
N ILE A 59 1.98 6.11 -6.81
CA ILE A 59 1.69 7.50 -7.22
C ILE A 59 2.85 8.11 -8.01
N LEU A 60 4.10 7.79 -7.64
CA LEU A 60 5.28 8.51 -8.14
C LEU A 60 5.85 8.02 -9.47
N GLY A 61 5.27 6.99 -10.10
CA GLY A 61 5.43 6.75 -11.54
C GLY A 61 6.85 6.75 -12.11
N GLY A 62 7.84 6.27 -11.35
CA GLY A 62 9.24 6.11 -11.82
C GLY A 62 10.24 7.19 -11.42
N GLU A 63 9.85 8.34 -10.85
CA GLU A 63 10.80 9.37 -10.39
C GLU A 63 10.50 9.83 -8.95
N PRO A 64 11.53 10.07 -8.10
CA PRO A 64 11.32 10.36 -6.69
C PRO A 64 10.79 11.78 -6.47
N SER A 65 9.82 11.91 -5.55
CA SER A 65 9.23 13.20 -5.20
C SER A 65 10.28 14.21 -4.73
N GLN A 66 9.95 15.50 -4.80
CA GLN A 66 10.84 16.56 -4.32
C GLN A 66 11.21 16.38 -2.83
N LEU A 67 10.28 15.86 -2.02
CA LEU A 67 10.54 15.52 -0.61
C LEU A 67 11.42 14.28 -0.46
N GLU A 68 11.20 13.23 -1.25
CA GLU A 68 12.02 12.02 -1.28
C GLU A 68 13.50 12.33 -1.62
N ARG A 69 13.72 13.31 -2.50
CA ARG A 69 15.05 13.85 -2.82
C ARG A 69 15.67 14.61 -1.64
N ILE A 70 14.90 15.47 -0.98
CA ILE A 70 15.36 16.22 0.22
C ILE A 70 15.69 15.28 1.37
N MET A 71 14.82 14.30 1.66
CA MET A 71 15.05 13.31 2.71
C MET A 71 16.27 12.42 2.42
N ARG A 72 16.51 12.03 1.17
CA ARG A 72 17.76 11.35 0.78
C ARG A 72 19.00 12.23 0.94
N GLN A 73 18.93 13.50 0.54
CA GLN A 73 20.03 14.45 0.73
C GLN A 73 20.37 14.66 2.21
N GLN A 74 19.36 14.70 3.09
CA GLN A 74 19.54 14.78 4.54
C GLN A 74 20.11 13.47 5.12
N ALA A 75 19.68 12.30 4.63
CA ALA A 75 20.22 11.00 5.04
C ALA A 75 21.68 10.78 4.59
N SER A 76 22.07 11.26 3.41
CA SER A 76 23.47 11.23 2.96
C SER A 76 24.35 12.26 3.67
N ALA A 77 23.80 13.43 4.02
CA ALA A 77 24.52 14.41 4.85
C ALA A 77 24.80 13.88 6.27
N ALA A 78 23.90 13.08 6.84
CA ALA A 78 24.09 12.44 8.14
C ALA A 78 25.15 11.32 8.15
N SER A 79 25.53 10.79 6.98
CA SER A 79 26.54 9.72 6.84
C SER A 79 27.88 10.18 6.23
N ALA A 80 27.96 11.38 5.67
CA ALA A 80 29.20 12.00 5.18
C ALA A 80 30.14 12.55 6.28
N GLY A 81 29.79 12.36 7.55
CA GLY A 81 30.48 12.94 8.72
C GLY A 81 31.72 12.19 9.25
N LEU A 82 32.32 11.28 8.49
CA LEU A 82 33.60 10.63 8.84
C LEU A 82 34.44 10.30 7.59
N ALA A 83 35.42 11.16 7.29
CA ALA A 83 36.56 10.84 6.43
C ALA A 83 37.82 11.56 6.97
N PRO A 84 39.01 10.94 6.96
CA PRO A 84 40.20 11.49 7.60
C PRO A 84 40.90 12.54 6.74
N ALA A 85 41.60 13.47 7.40
CA ALA A 85 42.31 14.56 6.74
C ALA A 85 43.54 14.07 5.94
N PRO A 86 43.79 14.62 4.73
CA PRO A 86 45.04 14.38 4.00
C PRO A 86 46.16 15.27 4.56
N ALA A 87 47.37 14.72 4.67
CA ALA A 87 48.57 15.51 4.91
C ALA A 87 48.93 16.36 3.67
N SER A 88 49.63 17.47 3.87
CA SER A 88 50.17 18.30 2.78
C SER A 88 51.56 18.86 3.13
N PRO A 89 52.41 19.14 2.12
CA PRO A 89 53.86 19.08 2.28
C PRO A 89 54.52 20.41 2.66
N SER A 90 55.76 20.29 3.14
CA SER A 90 56.66 21.39 3.48
C SER A 90 57.30 22.08 2.26
N GLY A 91 57.31 23.41 2.26
CA GLY A 91 58.07 24.27 1.34
C GLY A 91 58.30 25.66 1.95
N PRO A 92 59.44 26.35 1.72
CA PRO A 92 59.90 27.45 2.61
C PRO A 92 59.80 28.87 2.01
N ALA A 93 59.72 29.90 2.87
CA ALA A 93 60.53 31.13 2.80
C ALA A 93 60.18 32.16 3.90
N ALA A 94 61.23 32.86 4.38
CA ALA A 94 61.32 34.23 4.91
C ALA A 94 60.13 34.92 5.64
N GLY A 95 60.44 35.52 6.81
CA GLY A 95 59.64 36.60 7.43
C GLY A 95 60.01 37.99 6.88
N PRO A 96 59.78 39.12 7.60
CA PRO A 96 59.39 39.21 9.03
C PRO A 96 58.27 40.24 9.34
N THR A 97 58.07 40.49 10.64
CA THR A 97 57.39 41.64 11.28
C THR A 97 55.88 41.84 11.09
N GLY A 98 55.16 41.98 12.22
CA GLY A 98 53.74 42.32 12.24
C GLY A 98 53.08 42.09 13.62
N CYS A 99 53.42 42.91 14.62
CA CYS A 99 52.78 42.83 15.93
C CYS A 99 51.32 43.32 15.86
N SER A 100 50.38 42.52 16.36
CA SER A 100 49.07 43.00 16.83
C SER A 100 48.50 42.01 17.85
N GLY A 101 48.52 42.42 19.11
CA GLY A 101 47.97 41.61 20.20
C GLY A 101 46.45 41.55 20.10
N SER A 102 45.92 40.36 19.86
CA SER A 102 44.51 40.03 20.10
C SER A 102 44.45 39.04 21.26
N ALA A 103 43.98 39.48 22.42
CA ALA A 103 43.79 38.59 23.57
C ALA A 103 42.65 37.60 23.24
N GLN A 104 43.01 36.38 22.85
CA GLN A 104 42.04 35.31 22.60
C GLN A 104 41.56 34.76 23.94
N PHE A 105 40.33 35.11 24.33
CA PHE A 105 39.64 34.47 25.45
C PHE A 105 39.21 33.06 25.07
N THR A 106 39.99 32.06 25.45
CA THR A 106 39.63 30.64 25.34
C THR A 106 38.53 30.30 26.35
N PHE A 107 37.28 30.33 25.91
CA PHE A 107 36.18 29.67 26.62
C PHE A 107 36.33 28.15 26.48
N SER A 108 36.82 27.48 27.53
CA SER A 108 36.72 26.02 27.64
C SER A 108 35.25 25.63 27.71
N GLN A 109 34.72 25.03 26.64
CA GLN A 109 33.39 24.44 26.68
C GLN A 109 33.40 23.23 27.65
N PRO A 110 32.43 23.11 28.57
CA PRO A 110 32.28 21.89 29.35
C PRO A 110 31.92 20.74 28.40
N ALA A 111 32.59 19.60 28.55
CA ALA A 111 32.31 18.42 27.74
C ALA A 111 30.89 17.91 28.04
N ILE A 112 29.94 18.17 27.13
CA ILE A 112 28.61 17.58 27.22
C ILE A 112 28.74 16.08 26.95
N THR A 113 28.71 15.29 28.01
CA THR A 113 28.63 13.83 27.92
C THR A 113 27.35 13.46 27.17
N ARG A 114 27.48 13.02 25.92
CA ARG A 114 26.36 12.40 25.18
C ARG A 114 25.91 11.18 25.97
N MET A 115 24.75 11.28 26.62
CA MET A 115 24.05 10.10 27.12
C MET A 115 23.84 9.14 25.95
N ALA A 116 24.21 7.87 26.14
CA ALA A 116 23.94 6.85 25.15
C ALA A 116 22.42 6.83 24.84
N PRO A 117 22.01 6.59 23.58
CA PRO A 117 20.60 6.45 23.26
C PRO A 117 20.05 5.29 24.10
N GLY A 118 19.16 5.62 25.04
CA GLY A 118 18.52 4.63 25.90
C GLY A 118 17.84 3.58 25.03
N LEU A 119 18.00 2.30 25.39
CA LEU A 119 17.41 1.18 24.67
C LEU A 119 15.91 1.45 24.47
N ALA A 120 15.53 1.77 23.23
CA ALA A 120 14.15 1.97 22.87
C ALA A 120 13.43 0.64 23.09
N LEU A 121 12.59 0.59 24.14
CA LEU A 121 11.76 -0.58 24.41
C LEU A 121 11.00 -0.92 23.12
N PRO A 122 11.02 -2.18 22.66
CA PRO A 122 10.29 -2.55 21.45
C PRO A 122 8.83 -2.19 21.65
N ARG A 123 8.33 -1.21 20.88
CA ARG A 123 6.92 -0.81 20.91
C ARG A 123 6.10 -2.09 20.70
N PRO A 124 5.19 -2.45 21.63
CA PRO A 124 4.49 -3.72 21.55
C PRO A 124 3.82 -3.85 20.19
N ALA A 125 4.03 -5.00 19.53
CA ALA A 125 3.47 -5.29 18.22
C ALA A 125 1.96 -5.05 18.28
N ARG A 126 1.50 -4.06 17.52
CA ARG A 126 0.16 -3.50 17.69
C ARG A 126 -0.85 -4.50 17.14
N THR A 127 -1.48 -5.26 18.03
CA THR A 127 -2.41 -6.35 17.69
C THR A 127 -3.71 -5.79 17.10
N VAL A 128 -3.69 -5.48 15.81
CA VAL A 128 -4.87 -5.15 15.00
C VAL A 128 -5.93 -6.23 15.26
N GLY A 129 -7.12 -5.83 15.72
CA GLY A 129 -8.25 -6.74 15.94
C GLY A 129 -8.76 -7.32 14.62
N PRO A 130 -9.59 -8.39 14.66
CA PRO A 130 -10.05 -9.06 13.43
C PRO A 130 -10.83 -8.13 12.49
N ASP A 131 -11.43 -7.06 13.02
CA ASP A 131 -12.17 -6.06 12.27
C ASP A 131 -11.49 -4.68 12.24
N ASP A 132 -10.24 -4.55 12.71
CA ASP A 132 -9.47 -3.31 12.66
C ASP A 132 -8.71 -3.19 11.33
N PHE A 133 -8.53 -1.97 10.83
CA PHE A 133 -7.79 -1.69 9.60
C PHE A 133 -6.99 -0.38 9.71
N LEU A 134 -6.16 -0.07 8.71
CA LEU A 134 -5.28 1.12 8.69
C LEU A 134 -4.38 1.22 9.93
N SER A 135 -4.02 0.07 10.53
CA SER A 135 -3.34 0.02 11.82
C SER A 135 -4.00 0.95 12.86
N SER A 136 -5.29 0.78 13.14
CA SER A 136 -6.05 1.63 14.07
C SER A 136 -7.14 0.84 14.80
N ARG A 137 -7.43 1.19 16.06
CA ARG A 137 -8.56 0.64 16.82
C ARG A 137 -9.83 1.37 16.46
N ARG A 138 -10.93 0.64 16.21
CA ARG A 138 -12.24 1.24 15.92
C ARG A 138 -13.11 1.32 17.17
N LEU A 139 -13.37 2.53 17.66
CA LEU A 139 -14.25 2.82 18.79
C LEU A 139 -15.65 3.22 18.27
N PRO A 140 -16.72 2.45 18.54
CA PRO A 140 -18.05 2.74 18.01
C PRO A 140 -18.61 4.05 18.58
N VAL A 141 -19.27 4.84 17.73
CA VAL A 141 -19.89 6.12 18.12
C VAL A 141 -21.30 6.28 17.57
N SER A 142 -22.19 6.84 18.40
CA SER A 142 -23.59 7.08 18.02
C SER A 142 -23.77 8.28 17.09
N HIS A 143 -22.91 9.32 17.21
CA HIS A 143 -23.06 10.58 16.50
C HIS A 143 -21.74 11.12 15.92
N THR A 144 -21.84 11.80 14.79
CA THR A 144 -20.74 12.48 14.10
C THR A 144 -21.24 13.76 13.42
N SER A 145 -20.33 14.65 13.02
CA SER A 145 -20.65 15.82 12.17
C SER A 145 -21.14 15.47 10.76
N PHE A 146 -20.99 14.21 10.34
CA PHE A 146 -21.35 13.71 9.00
C PHE A 146 -22.65 12.88 9.00
N ASP A 147 -23.38 12.83 10.11
CA ASP A 147 -24.58 11.97 10.26
C ASP A 147 -25.66 12.27 9.20
N ALA A 148 -25.90 13.54 8.87
CA ALA A 148 -26.91 13.94 7.88
C ALA A 148 -26.48 13.61 6.44
N GLN A 149 -25.20 13.78 6.13
CA GLN A 149 -24.59 13.41 4.86
C GLN A 149 -24.63 11.88 4.67
N TRP A 150 -24.19 11.13 5.67
CA TRP A 150 -24.18 9.67 5.66
C TRP A 150 -25.58 9.07 5.56
N ALA A 151 -26.56 9.58 6.31
CA ALA A 151 -27.96 9.15 6.22
C ALA A 151 -28.54 9.32 4.82
N ARG A 152 -28.15 10.38 4.09
CA ARG A 152 -28.59 10.65 2.71
C ARG A 152 -28.05 9.64 1.69
N VAL A 153 -26.81 9.16 1.85
CA VAL A 153 -26.11 8.38 0.81
C VAL A 153 -25.91 6.89 1.14
N SER A 154 -25.92 6.50 2.41
CA SER A 154 -25.59 5.14 2.88
C SER A 154 -26.54 4.06 2.34
N GLY A 155 -27.84 4.34 2.29
CA GLY A 155 -28.87 3.44 1.78
C GLY A 155 -29.14 3.56 0.28
N ALA A 156 -28.56 4.54 -0.42
CA ALA A 156 -28.90 4.79 -1.82
C ALA A 156 -28.45 3.64 -2.73
N ALA A 157 -29.36 3.22 -3.62
CA ALA A 157 -29.20 2.06 -4.50
C ALA A 157 -29.18 2.46 -5.98
N LEU A 158 -28.26 1.87 -6.73
CA LEU A 158 -28.24 1.91 -8.19
C LEU A 158 -29.15 0.80 -8.74
N PRO A 159 -29.87 1.03 -9.85
CA PRO A 159 -30.65 -0.01 -10.49
C PRO A 159 -29.70 -1.03 -11.15
N GLY A 160 -29.93 -2.33 -10.96
CA GLY A 160 -28.98 -3.38 -11.39
C GLY A 160 -28.66 -3.37 -12.90
N GLY A 161 -29.57 -2.89 -13.74
CA GLY A 161 -29.31 -2.69 -15.19
C GLY A 161 -28.18 -1.69 -15.48
N LEU A 162 -27.93 -0.72 -14.59
CA LEU A 162 -26.83 0.23 -14.73
C LEU A 162 -25.48 -0.46 -14.46
N VAL A 163 -25.43 -1.42 -13.53
CA VAL A 163 -24.23 -2.23 -13.23
C VAL A 163 -23.96 -3.27 -14.30
N ARG A 164 -25.01 -3.91 -14.86
CA ARG A 164 -24.88 -4.95 -15.91
C ARG A 164 -24.18 -4.44 -17.19
N GLY A 165 -24.19 -3.13 -17.45
CA GLY A 165 -23.48 -2.50 -18.58
C GLY A 165 -22.05 -2.04 -18.27
N LEU A 166 -21.58 -2.20 -17.02
CA LEU A 166 -20.23 -1.83 -16.61
C LEU A 166 -19.31 -3.06 -16.64
N PRO A 167 -18.02 -2.92 -17.01
CA PRO A 167 -17.07 -4.04 -17.04
C PRO A 167 -16.57 -4.40 -15.63
N LEU A 168 -17.47 -4.59 -14.67
CA LEU A 168 -17.17 -4.82 -13.25
C LEU A 168 -16.82 -6.29 -12.92
N GLY A 169 -16.46 -7.06 -13.94
CA GLY A 169 -16.39 -8.52 -13.89
C GLY A 169 -17.76 -9.17 -14.08
N SER A 170 -17.75 -10.42 -14.54
CA SER A 170 -18.93 -11.28 -14.43
C SER A 170 -19.26 -11.51 -12.94
N GLU A 171 -20.52 -11.84 -12.62
CA GLU A 171 -20.94 -12.40 -11.32
C GLU A 171 -19.98 -13.53 -10.86
N ASN A 172 -19.46 -14.30 -11.83
CA ASN A 172 -18.53 -15.42 -11.65
C ASN A 172 -17.09 -15.00 -11.25
N GLY A 173 -16.77 -13.70 -11.23
CA GLY A 173 -15.49 -13.19 -10.72
C GLY A 173 -15.46 -13.22 -9.19
N GLY A 174 -14.27 -13.42 -8.61
CA GLY A 174 -14.09 -13.27 -7.16
C GLY A 174 -14.33 -11.83 -6.69
N GLN A 175 -14.61 -11.65 -5.39
CA GLN A 175 -14.89 -10.33 -4.80
C GLN A 175 -13.75 -9.32 -5.07
N LEU A 176 -12.49 -9.71 -4.88
CA LEU A 176 -11.32 -8.91 -5.25
C LEU A 176 -11.34 -8.40 -6.70
N ALA A 177 -11.84 -9.20 -7.65
CA ALA A 177 -11.93 -8.78 -9.05
C ALA A 177 -12.97 -7.66 -9.25
N ARG A 178 -14.13 -7.76 -8.59
CA ARG A 178 -15.15 -6.69 -8.55
C ARG A 178 -14.59 -5.42 -7.91
N ILE A 179 -13.91 -5.54 -6.76
CA ILE A 179 -13.24 -4.44 -6.04
C ILE A 179 -12.26 -3.71 -6.97
N LYS A 180 -11.37 -4.45 -7.66
CA LYS A 180 -10.40 -3.88 -8.59
C LYS A 180 -11.07 -3.21 -9.78
N ALA A 181 -12.07 -3.84 -10.38
CA ALA A 181 -12.76 -3.32 -11.55
C ALA A 181 -13.53 -2.03 -11.23
N VAL A 182 -14.22 -1.94 -10.09
CA VAL A 182 -14.89 -0.71 -9.65
C VAL A 182 -13.88 0.41 -9.37
N ASN A 183 -12.75 0.11 -8.72
CA ASN A 183 -11.72 1.12 -8.43
C ASN A 183 -11.18 1.76 -9.73
N VAL A 184 -10.72 0.92 -10.67
CA VAL A 184 -10.22 1.36 -11.98
C VAL A 184 -11.28 2.11 -12.77
N TRP A 185 -12.52 1.60 -12.79
CA TRP A 185 -13.60 2.21 -13.55
C TRP A 185 -13.99 3.59 -13.02
N ALA A 186 -14.16 3.74 -11.71
CA ALA A 186 -14.55 5.01 -11.11
C ALA A 186 -13.48 6.09 -11.33
N ASN A 187 -12.22 5.77 -11.06
CA ASN A 187 -11.08 6.68 -11.24
C ASN A 187 -10.90 7.10 -12.71
N GLY A 188 -11.20 6.22 -13.67
CA GLY A 188 -11.13 6.52 -15.10
C GLY A 188 -12.36 7.21 -15.69
N ARG A 189 -13.44 7.41 -14.92
CA ARG A 189 -14.73 7.94 -15.44
C ARG A 189 -15.26 9.17 -14.73
N ILE A 190 -14.83 9.42 -13.49
CA ILE A 190 -15.18 10.61 -12.71
C ILE A 190 -13.97 11.53 -12.64
N ARG A 191 -14.15 12.79 -13.05
CA ARG A 191 -13.14 13.84 -12.92
C ARG A 191 -13.20 14.42 -11.50
N TYR A 192 -12.05 14.53 -10.84
CA TYR A 192 -11.98 15.22 -9.56
C TYR A 192 -12.45 16.68 -9.67
N ALA A 193 -13.34 17.12 -8.77
CA ALA A 193 -13.79 18.51 -8.65
C ALA A 193 -14.41 18.78 -7.28
N GLU A 194 -14.02 19.90 -6.66
CA GLU A 194 -14.50 20.34 -5.35
C GLU A 194 -15.99 20.73 -5.34
N ASP A 195 -16.66 20.47 -4.23
CA ASP A 195 -18.07 20.85 -4.00
C ASP A 195 -18.41 22.33 -4.21
N ARG A 196 -17.48 23.23 -3.90
CA ARG A 196 -17.65 24.68 -4.13
C ARG A 196 -17.85 25.01 -5.61
N ASP A 197 -17.32 24.17 -6.50
CA ASP A 197 -17.36 24.32 -7.95
C ASP A 197 -18.52 23.55 -8.56
N LEU A 198 -18.87 22.38 -8.00
CA LEU A 198 -19.98 21.54 -8.47
C LEU A 198 -21.36 21.98 -7.95
N TYR A 199 -21.47 22.30 -6.66
CA TYR A 199 -22.76 22.47 -5.96
C TYR A 199 -22.90 23.81 -5.23
N ARG A 200 -21.85 24.65 -5.23
CA ARG A 200 -21.77 25.92 -4.47
C ARG A 200 -21.97 25.72 -2.97
N LYS A 201 -21.43 24.62 -2.44
CA LYS A 201 -21.45 24.25 -1.01
C LYS A 201 -20.02 24.07 -0.51
N ALA A 202 -19.86 24.06 0.83
CA ALA A 202 -18.58 23.75 1.47
C ALA A 202 -18.34 22.23 1.61
N ASP A 203 -19.42 21.45 1.75
CA ASP A 203 -19.44 20.00 1.87
C ASP A 203 -20.85 19.49 1.45
N PHE A 204 -20.90 18.49 0.57
CA PHE A 204 -22.10 17.93 -0.06
C PHE A 204 -21.84 16.53 -0.64
N TRP A 205 -21.93 15.53 0.24
CA TRP A 205 -21.83 14.14 -0.21
C TRP A 205 -22.94 13.76 -1.19
N ALA A 206 -22.58 13.49 -2.44
CA ALA A 206 -23.49 13.08 -3.49
C ALA A 206 -23.67 11.56 -3.53
N ASP A 207 -24.85 11.11 -3.99
CA ASP A 207 -25.07 9.71 -4.27
C ASP A 207 -24.47 9.33 -5.63
N ALA A 208 -24.25 8.04 -5.88
CA ALA A 208 -23.68 7.57 -7.13
C ALA A 208 -24.45 8.07 -8.36
N ARG A 209 -25.78 8.19 -8.29
CA ARG A 209 -26.57 8.72 -9.41
C ARG A 209 -26.19 10.17 -9.72
N THR A 210 -25.92 11.00 -8.71
CA THR A 210 -25.54 12.40 -8.87
C THR A 210 -24.11 12.53 -9.39
N THR A 211 -23.14 11.81 -8.80
CA THR A 211 -21.74 11.77 -9.28
C THR A 211 -21.67 11.26 -10.73
N LEU A 212 -22.45 10.23 -11.09
CA LEU A 212 -22.53 9.70 -12.46
C LEU A 212 -23.14 10.70 -13.46
N ARG A 213 -24.22 11.41 -13.09
CA ARG A 213 -24.82 12.44 -13.95
C ARG A 213 -23.85 13.60 -14.22
N ARG A 214 -23.08 14.02 -13.20
CA ARG A 214 -22.09 15.11 -13.32
C ARG A 214 -20.79 14.67 -13.95
N ARG A 215 -20.47 13.37 -13.89
CA ARG A 215 -19.16 12.78 -14.23
C ARG A 215 -17.99 13.46 -13.48
N ALA A 216 -18.31 14.02 -12.31
CA ALA A 216 -17.38 14.73 -11.46
C ALA A 216 -17.86 14.66 -10.00
N GLY A 217 -16.89 14.78 -9.10
CA GLY A 217 -17.02 14.73 -7.65
C GLY A 217 -15.62 14.79 -7.02
N ASP A 218 -15.53 15.05 -5.73
CA ASP A 218 -14.30 15.04 -4.94
C ASP A 218 -14.07 13.66 -4.29
N CYS A 219 -13.43 13.60 -3.13
CA CYS A 219 -12.90 12.37 -2.56
C CYS A 219 -14.02 11.43 -2.09
N GLU A 220 -14.98 11.95 -1.33
CA GLU A 220 -16.10 11.18 -0.79
C GLU A 220 -17.10 10.84 -1.88
N ASP A 221 -17.38 11.73 -2.84
CA ASP A 221 -18.26 11.46 -3.98
C ASP A 221 -17.78 10.24 -4.75
N ILE A 222 -16.46 10.14 -4.99
CA ILE A 222 -15.83 9.01 -5.66
C ILE A 222 -15.84 7.76 -4.76
N ALA A 223 -15.63 7.87 -3.45
CA ALA A 223 -15.68 6.75 -2.51
C ALA A 223 -17.11 6.18 -2.34
N ILE A 224 -18.11 7.04 -2.23
CA ILE A 224 -19.54 6.70 -2.17
C ILE A 224 -19.99 6.06 -3.48
N LEU A 225 -19.56 6.59 -4.63
CA LEU A 225 -19.79 5.96 -5.93
C LEU A 225 -19.24 4.54 -5.98
N LYS A 226 -17.97 4.34 -5.58
CA LYS A 226 -17.35 3.00 -5.52
C LYS A 226 -18.14 2.06 -4.61
N MET A 227 -18.56 2.52 -3.43
CA MET A 227 -19.35 1.73 -2.47
C MET A 227 -20.70 1.30 -3.07
N GLN A 228 -21.44 2.23 -3.69
CA GLN A 228 -22.75 1.92 -4.26
C GLN A 228 -22.68 1.07 -5.54
N LEU A 229 -21.61 1.20 -6.33
CA LEU A 229 -21.31 0.30 -7.45
C LEU A 229 -20.98 -1.12 -6.98
N LEU A 230 -20.14 -1.25 -5.94
CA LEU A 230 -19.80 -2.55 -5.35
C LEU A 230 -21.03 -3.22 -4.72
N ALA A 231 -21.86 -2.46 -4.02
CA ALA A 231 -23.12 -2.95 -3.45
C ALA A 231 -24.06 -3.50 -4.54
N ALA A 232 -24.20 -2.78 -5.65
CA ALA A 232 -25.02 -3.21 -6.77
C ALA A 232 -24.36 -4.31 -7.64
N ALA A 233 -23.08 -4.61 -7.40
CA ALA A 233 -22.36 -5.79 -7.91
C ALA A 233 -22.24 -6.93 -6.86
N GLY A 234 -23.09 -6.91 -5.82
CA GLY A 234 -23.22 -8.00 -4.85
C GLY A 234 -22.19 -8.03 -3.71
N VAL A 235 -21.36 -6.99 -3.55
CA VAL A 235 -20.47 -6.88 -2.37
C VAL A 235 -21.27 -6.38 -1.16
N PRO A 236 -21.24 -7.06 0.01
CA PRO A 236 -21.99 -6.64 1.20
C PRO A 236 -21.59 -5.24 1.70
N ARG A 237 -22.58 -4.41 2.10
CA ARG A 237 -22.33 -3.03 2.56
C ARG A 237 -21.80 -2.93 4.00
N ASP A 238 -21.93 -3.98 4.78
CA ASP A 238 -21.25 -4.11 6.08
C ASP A 238 -19.75 -4.39 5.92
N ALA A 239 -19.34 -5.05 4.83
CA ALA A 239 -17.93 -5.22 4.45
C ALA A 239 -17.27 -3.94 3.87
N MET A 240 -18.02 -2.83 3.70
CA MET A 240 -17.54 -1.60 3.06
C MET A 240 -17.56 -0.41 4.01
N PHE A 241 -16.40 0.22 4.20
CA PHE A 241 -16.16 1.30 5.14
C PHE A 241 -15.74 2.58 4.41
N LEU A 242 -16.67 3.52 4.24
CA LEU A 242 -16.31 4.89 3.88
C LEU A 242 -15.47 5.46 5.03
N THR A 243 -14.25 5.90 4.75
CA THR A 243 -13.28 6.27 5.77
C THR A 243 -12.75 7.68 5.50
N ILE A 244 -12.86 8.55 6.51
CA ILE A 244 -12.25 9.88 6.54
C ILE A 244 -10.90 9.75 7.25
N ALA A 245 -9.84 10.18 6.61
CA ALA A 245 -8.46 10.02 7.06
C ALA A 245 -7.61 11.26 6.75
N ARG A 246 -6.54 11.46 7.52
CA ARG A 246 -5.45 12.35 7.11
C ARG A 246 -4.54 11.62 6.13
N ASP A 247 -4.41 12.12 4.90
CA ASP A 247 -3.34 11.70 4.00
C ASP A 247 -2.05 12.42 4.41
N LEU A 248 -1.07 11.65 4.90
CA LEU A 248 0.20 12.16 5.40
C LEU A 248 1.15 12.59 4.27
N ALA A 249 1.01 12.01 3.07
CA ALA A 249 1.83 12.36 1.92
C ALA A 249 1.39 13.68 1.27
N ARG A 250 0.08 13.98 1.33
CA ARG A 250 -0.53 15.22 0.84
C ARG A 250 -0.67 16.30 1.93
N ASN A 251 -0.59 15.91 3.21
CA ASN A 251 -0.93 16.72 4.38
C ASN A 251 -2.33 17.35 4.28
N ALA A 252 -3.30 16.57 3.82
CA ALA A 252 -4.68 16.98 3.62
C ALA A 252 -5.64 15.95 4.22
N ASP A 253 -6.84 16.38 4.58
CA ASP A 253 -7.93 15.47 4.93
C ASP A 253 -8.47 14.83 3.63
N HIS A 254 -8.84 13.56 3.71
CA HIS A 254 -9.13 12.74 2.54
C HIS A 254 -10.22 11.70 2.86
N ALA A 255 -11.08 11.45 1.89
CA ALA A 255 -12.09 10.40 1.96
C ALA A 255 -11.73 9.25 1.01
N LEU A 256 -11.81 8.02 1.50
CA LEU A 256 -11.49 6.81 0.76
C LEU A 256 -12.43 5.66 1.13
N LEU A 257 -12.42 4.59 0.35
CA LEU A 257 -13.20 3.38 0.65
C LEU A 257 -12.27 2.24 1.07
N VAL A 258 -12.56 1.60 2.20
CA VAL A 258 -11.94 0.34 2.62
C VAL A 258 -12.95 -0.79 2.46
N VAL A 259 -12.56 -1.91 1.84
CA VAL A 259 -13.45 -3.05 1.57
C VAL A 259 -12.81 -4.33 2.11
N ARG A 260 -13.51 -5.02 3.01
CA ARG A 260 -13.10 -6.34 3.53
C ARG A 260 -13.35 -7.42 2.49
N ASP A 261 -12.36 -8.26 2.24
CA ASP A 261 -12.45 -9.49 1.44
C ASP A 261 -11.76 -10.62 2.22
N GLY A 262 -12.56 -11.55 2.77
CA GLY A 262 -12.10 -12.53 3.75
C GLY A 262 -11.51 -11.88 5.00
N SER A 263 -10.20 -12.06 5.20
CA SER A 263 -9.40 -11.47 6.29
C SER A 263 -8.61 -10.22 5.88
N THR A 264 -8.62 -9.84 4.60
CA THR A 264 -7.88 -8.67 4.09
C THR A 264 -8.79 -7.47 3.95
N PHE A 265 -8.29 -6.28 4.28
CA PHE A 265 -8.96 -5.01 4.02
C PHE A 265 -8.27 -4.32 2.85
N TRP A 266 -8.99 -4.09 1.76
CA TRP A 266 -8.47 -3.43 0.56
C TRP A 266 -8.84 -1.95 0.56
N LEU A 267 -7.84 -1.09 0.39
CA LEU A 267 -8.00 0.36 0.28
C LEU A 267 -8.16 0.78 -1.19
N LEU A 268 -9.18 1.59 -1.46
CA LEU A 268 -9.53 2.14 -2.77
C LEU A 268 -9.46 3.67 -2.70
N ASP A 269 -8.41 4.24 -3.30
CA ASP A 269 -8.18 5.68 -3.40
C ASP A 269 -8.65 6.22 -4.77
N ASN A 270 -9.11 7.47 -4.85
CA ASN A 270 -9.42 8.13 -6.12
C ASN A 270 -8.14 8.43 -6.94
N ALA A 271 -7.00 8.57 -6.28
CA ALA A 271 -5.73 8.93 -6.89
C ALA A 271 -4.84 7.73 -7.28
N THR A 272 -5.25 6.48 -7.05
CA THR A 272 -4.55 5.31 -7.61
C THR A 272 -5.48 4.15 -7.94
N ASN A 273 -5.19 3.49 -9.05
CA ASN A 273 -5.89 2.29 -9.50
C ASN A 273 -5.42 1.03 -8.79
N THR A 274 -4.26 1.07 -8.14
CA THR A 274 -3.70 -0.04 -7.36
C THR A 274 -4.49 -0.23 -6.07
N LEU A 275 -4.97 -1.46 -5.84
CA LEU A 275 -5.49 -1.84 -4.53
C LEU A 275 -4.34 -2.04 -3.56
N VAL A 276 -4.44 -1.46 -2.37
CA VAL A 276 -3.43 -1.55 -1.32
C VAL A 276 -4.05 -2.28 -0.13
N ASP A 277 -3.31 -3.18 0.54
CA ASP A 277 -3.75 -3.68 1.85
C ASP A 277 -3.80 -2.49 2.82
N ALA A 278 -4.97 -2.24 3.40
CA ALA A 278 -5.20 -1.11 4.30
C ALA A 278 -4.23 -1.12 5.50
N ASN A 279 -3.79 -2.29 5.98
CA ASN A 279 -2.82 -2.37 7.07
C ASN A 279 -1.37 -2.12 6.63
N ALA A 280 -1.07 -2.17 5.32
CA ALA A 280 0.19 -1.72 4.73
C ALA A 280 0.20 -0.24 4.32
N ALA A 281 -0.96 0.43 4.29
CA ALA A 281 -1.12 1.83 3.88
C ALA A 281 -0.72 2.83 4.99
N ILE A 282 0.58 2.88 5.30
CA ILE A 282 1.18 3.70 6.36
C ILE A 282 1.07 5.22 6.15
N ASP A 283 0.68 5.66 4.95
CA ASP A 283 0.53 7.06 4.55
C ASP A 283 -0.83 7.66 4.94
N TYR A 284 -1.70 6.88 5.59
CA TYR A 284 -3.00 7.33 6.08
C TYR A 284 -3.14 7.21 7.61
N ARG A 285 -3.77 8.22 8.22
CA ARG A 285 -4.29 8.13 9.59
C ARG A 285 -5.81 8.28 9.56
N PRO A 286 -6.60 7.19 9.68
CA PRO A 286 -8.05 7.31 9.76
C PRO A 286 -8.45 8.10 11.00
N ILE A 287 -9.55 8.84 10.85
CA ILE A 287 -10.20 9.65 11.88
C ILE A 287 -11.56 9.02 12.19
N MET A 288 -12.37 8.77 11.15
CA MET A 288 -13.69 8.14 11.24
C MET A 288 -13.92 7.13 10.12
N SER A 289 -14.72 6.10 10.39
CA SER A 289 -15.28 5.22 9.34
C SER A 289 -16.77 4.94 9.54
N PHE A 290 -17.45 4.64 8.43
CA PHE A 290 -18.90 4.48 8.32
C PHE A 290 -19.21 3.25 7.45
N ASN A 291 -20.08 2.35 7.91
CA ASN A 291 -20.64 1.26 7.09
C ASN A 291 -22.16 1.12 7.36
N GLN A 292 -22.80 0.08 6.82
CA GLN A 292 -24.23 -0.17 7.05
C GLN A 292 -24.61 -0.42 8.53
N GLN A 293 -23.69 -0.95 9.33
CA GLN A 293 -23.92 -1.36 10.72
C GLN A 293 -23.63 -0.25 11.74
N GLY A 294 -22.76 0.71 11.43
CA GLY A 294 -22.34 1.70 12.40
C GLY A 294 -21.31 2.72 11.91
N LYS A 295 -20.78 3.45 12.89
CA LYS A 295 -19.82 4.54 12.75
C LYS A 295 -18.76 4.39 13.83
N TRP A 296 -17.49 4.67 13.51
CA TRP A 296 -16.38 4.50 14.44
C TRP A 296 -15.42 5.69 14.39
N LEU A 297 -14.92 6.09 15.57
CA LEU A 297 -13.69 6.87 15.69
C LEU A 297 -12.49 5.93 15.68
N HIS A 298 -11.36 6.40 15.14
CA HIS A 298 -10.13 5.62 15.05
C HIS A 298 -9.09 6.09 16.09
N GLY A 299 -8.56 5.14 16.87
CA GLY A 299 -7.60 5.37 17.96
C GLY A 299 -6.29 4.60 17.83
N TYR A 300 -5.25 5.03 18.55
CA TYR A 300 -3.88 4.53 18.43
C TYR A 300 -3.28 3.87 19.66
#